data_AF-A1D0A6-F1
#
_entry.id   AF-A1D0A6-F1
#
_cell.length_a   1.000
_cell.length_b   1.000
_cell.length_c   1.000
_cell.angle_alpha   90.00
_cell.angle_beta   90.00
_cell.angle_gamma   90.00
#
_symmetry.space_group_name_H-M   'P 1'
#
loop_
_entity.id
_entity.type
_entity.pdbx_description
1 polymer ?
#
loop_
_entity_poly.entity_id
_entity_poly.type
_entity_poly.pdbx_seq_one_letter_code
_entity_poly.pdbx_strand_id
1 'polypeptide(L)'
;MWSKLHFISLAALSARLAAAVTQITDNEMSNLLSQGGVELADRYAPLWFFGQAQNQPPCYPTWAFGGSPTSSDIYDDAHKTPAAPQCDYPNVGCRCRNPGVGIGNRGPAFPIYFTYKRCSDTEVRVVYNLFYEKDGAEVIGIDTGHDYDWERVIIIHSRDANNMWAPSRALLSAHSGYHDLAWGDIQNTLTTDEINAGDAKNPNGVRNNDHPKVYVAWSKHAHFDDRNTGWNDPISQSTDNAFRSDDWWYYVDKSYYILSDNTTAAGKALGSANWGDATSNPPSVHSSVCSAP
;
A
#
# COMPACT_ATOMS: atom_id res chain seq x y z
N MET A 1 18.40 52.97 -33.19
CA MET A 1 17.40 51.88 -33.17
C MET A 1 18.13 50.60 -32.78
N TRP A 2 17.67 49.94 -31.72
CA TRP A 2 18.39 48.91 -30.97
C TRP A 2 18.64 47.60 -31.74
N SER A 3 19.84 47.06 -31.56
CA SER A 3 20.25 45.70 -31.97
C SER A 3 19.65 44.67 -31.01
N LYS A 4 18.92 43.69 -31.54
CA LYS A 4 18.30 42.60 -30.75
C LYS A 4 19.31 41.47 -30.57
N LEU A 5 19.88 41.34 -29.38
CA LEU A 5 20.53 40.10 -28.94
C LEU A 5 19.47 39.00 -28.84
N HIS A 6 19.69 37.90 -29.57
CA HIS A 6 18.98 36.65 -29.35
C HIS A 6 19.65 35.90 -28.20
N PHE A 7 18.96 35.81 -27.06
CA PHE A 7 19.33 34.87 -26.00
C PHE A 7 18.92 33.47 -26.44
N ILE A 8 19.90 32.61 -26.67
CA ILE A 8 19.67 31.17 -26.79
C ILE A 8 19.54 30.63 -25.36
N SER A 9 18.32 30.33 -24.94
CA SER A 9 18.06 29.60 -23.70
C SER A 9 18.45 28.12 -23.91
N LEU A 10 19.61 27.71 -23.40
CA LEU A 10 19.92 26.29 -23.23
C LEU A 10 19.01 25.74 -22.13
N ALA A 11 17.99 24.98 -22.50
CA ALA A 11 17.26 24.14 -21.55
C ALA A 11 18.19 22.98 -21.14
N ALA A 12 18.72 23.03 -19.93
CA ALA A 12 19.44 21.92 -19.35
C ALA A 12 18.43 20.80 -19.02
N LEU A 13 18.37 19.76 -19.85
CA LEU A 13 17.77 18.49 -19.44
C LEU A 13 18.67 17.88 -18.36
N SER A 14 18.32 18.07 -17.09
CA SER A 14 18.82 17.24 -16.01
C SER A 14 18.23 15.83 -16.18
N ALA A 15 18.95 14.96 -16.87
CA ALA A 15 18.66 13.53 -16.86
C ALA A 15 18.80 13.05 -15.40
N ARG A 16 17.67 12.81 -14.72
CA ARG A 16 17.67 12.12 -13.44
C ARG A 16 18.17 10.70 -13.72
N LEU A 17 19.35 10.37 -13.18
CA LEU A 17 19.87 9.01 -13.22
C LEU A 17 18.86 8.13 -12.47
N ALA A 18 18.20 7.22 -13.19
CA ALA A 18 17.43 6.16 -12.54
C ALA A 18 18.45 5.29 -11.77
N ALA A 19 18.28 5.15 -10.47
CA ALA A 19 19.01 4.14 -9.72
C ALA A 19 18.45 2.77 -10.12
N ALA A 20 19.30 1.74 -10.10
CA ALA A 20 18.81 0.38 -10.24
C ALA A 20 18.29 -0.10 -8.88
N VAL A 21 17.30 -0.98 -8.90
CA VAL A 21 16.78 -1.65 -7.71
C VAL A 21 17.94 -2.29 -6.94
N THR A 22 17.95 -2.06 -5.64
CA THR A 22 18.95 -2.59 -4.73
C THR A 22 18.86 -4.11 -4.73
N GLN A 23 19.96 -4.78 -5.04
CA GLN A 23 20.06 -6.23 -4.99
C GLN A 23 20.75 -6.70 -3.70
N ILE A 24 20.36 -7.87 -3.19
CA ILE A 24 20.91 -8.43 -1.95
C ILE A 24 21.41 -9.86 -2.17
N THR A 25 22.41 -10.28 -1.41
CA THR A 25 22.99 -11.64 -1.53
C THR A 25 22.11 -12.70 -0.85
N ASP A 26 22.34 -13.98 -1.15
CA ASP A 26 21.73 -15.12 -0.43
C ASP A 26 21.91 -15.05 1.10
N ASN A 27 23.11 -14.69 1.55
CA ASN A 27 23.41 -14.56 2.97
C ASN A 27 22.61 -13.42 3.60
N GLU A 28 22.51 -12.29 2.89
CA GLU A 28 21.73 -11.15 3.36
C GLU A 28 20.24 -11.47 3.42
N MET A 29 19.66 -12.05 2.37
CA MET A 29 18.26 -12.51 2.36
C MET A 29 18.00 -13.45 3.55
N SER A 30 18.85 -14.45 3.75
CA SER A 30 18.69 -15.41 4.87
C SER A 30 18.77 -14.73 6.24
N ASN A 31 19.68 -13.78 6.40
CA ASN A 31 19.82 -12.99 7.63
C ASN A 31 18.55 -12.16 7.90
N LEU A 32 18.05 -11.43 6.90
CA LEU A 32 16.85 -10.59 7.04
C LEU A 32 15.63 -11.42 7.45
N LEU A 33 15.43 -12.59 6.83
CA LEU A 33 14.33 -13.50 7.18
C LEU A 33 14.47 -14.03 8.61
N SER A 34 15.67 -14.49 9.00
CA SER A 34 15.91 -15.00 10.36
C SER A 34 15.72 -13.95 11.47
N GLN A 35 15.83 -12.66 11.12
CA GLN A 35 15.59 -11.53 12.03
C GLN A 35 14.12 -11.06 12.03
N GLY A 36 13.20 -11.86 11.49
CA GLY A 36 11.77 -11.55 11.49
C GLY A 36 11.31 -10.74 10.28
N GLY A 37 12.15 -10.57 9.26
CA GLY A 37 11.77 -10.05 7.93
C GLY A 37 11.45 -8.56 7.86
N VAL A 38 11.40 -7.83 8.98
CA VAL A 38 10.99 -6.41 9.00
C VAL A 38 11.92 -5.52 8.17
N GLU A 39 13.23 -5.76 8.21
CA GLU A 39 14.21 -5.01 7.41
C GLU A 39 14.06 -5.29 5.91
N LEU A 40 13.68 -6.52 5.53
CA LEU A 40 13.36 -6.83 4.12
C LEU A 40 12.07 -6.12 3.71
N ALA A 41 11.06 -6.11 4.59
CA ALA A 41 9.78 -5.47 4.32
C ALA A 41 9.91 -3.95 4.14
N ASP A 42 10.69 -3.28 4.99
CA ASP A 42 10.96 -1.85 4.90
C ASP A 42 11.76 -1.49 3.63
N ARG A 43 12.79 -2.28 3.29
CA ARG A 43 13.70 -1.99 2.16
C ARG A 43 13.00 -1.81 0.81
N TYR A 44 11.95 -2.57 0.55
CA TYR A 44 11.20 -2.50 -0.71
C TYR A 44 9.75 -2.03 -0.49
N ALA A 45 9.48 -1.38 0.64
CA ALA A 45 8.13 -1.02 1.06
C ALA A 45 7.41 -0.13 0.05
N PRO A 46 6.10 -0.34 -0.17
CA PRO A 46 5.26 0.61 -0.88
C PRO A 46 5.19 1.97 -0.17
N LEU A 47 5.14 3.02 -0.98
CA LEU A 47 4.66 4.34 -0.56
C LEU A 47 3.17 4.46 -0.88
N TRP A 48 2.35 4.71 0.14
CA TRP A 48 0.89 4.70 0.02
C TRP A 48 0.35 6.08 -0.29
N PHE A 49 -0.54 6.18 -1.27
CA PHE A 49 -1.23 7.39 -1.68
C PHE A 49 -2.74 7.24 -1.53
N PHE A 50 -3.36 8.31 -1.05
CA PHE A 50 -4.79 8.37 -0.80
C PHE A 50 -5.36 9.65 -1.40
N GLY A 51 -6.60 9.57 -1.85
CA GLY A 51 -7.30 10.66 -2.51
C GLY A 51 -8.68 10.90 -1.98
N GLN A 52 -9.15 12.14 -2.10
CA GLN A 52 -10.57 12.46 -1.94
C GLN A 52 -11.21 12.78 -3.29
N ALA A 53 -12.47 12.38 -3.45
CA ALA A 53 -13.30 12.78 -4.57
C ALA A 53 -14.59 13.42 -4.07
N GLN A 54 -15.17 14.32 -4.87
CA GLN A 54 -16.41 15.01 -4.55
C GLN A 54 -16.42 15.70 -3.17
N ASN A 55 -15.27 16.18 -2.71
CA ASN A 55 -15.05 16.78 -1.38
C ASN A 55 -15.33 15.84 -0.19
N GLN A 56 -15.21 14.54 -0.41
CA GLN A 56 -15.40 13.52 0.63
C GLN A 56 -14.11 12.71 0.78
N PRO A 57 -13.55 12.57 1.99
CA PRO A 57 -12.34 11.78 2.21
C PRO A 57 -12.62 10.28 2.05
N PRO A 58 -11.57 9.45 1.86
CA PRO A 58 -11.69 8.00 1.91
C PRO A 58 -11.85 7.53 3.36
N CYS A 59 -12.22 6.26 3.53
CA CYS A 59 -11.86 5.55 4.74
C CYS A 59 -10.34 5.30 4.73
N TYR A 60 -9.68 5.53 5.86
CA TYR A 60 -8.22 5.54 5.96
C TYR A 60 -7.72 4.38 6.83
N PRO A 61 -6.56 3.77 6.53
CA PRO A 61 -6.10 2.62 7.29
C PRO A 61 -6.00 2.90 8.79
N THR A 62 -6.32 1.91 9.62
CA THR A 62 -6.30 2.05 11.07
C THR A 62 -5.77 0.78 11.75
N TRP A 63 -5.62 0.84 13.07
CA TRP A 63 -5.28 -0.31 13.90
C TRP A 63 -6.47 -1.24 14.04
N ALA A 64 -6.23 -2.55 13.96
CA ALA A 64 -7.24 -3.59 14.08
C ALA A 64 -7.63 -3.88 15.54
N PHE A 65 -6.75 -3.53 16.51
CA PHE A 65 -6.90 -3.89 17.92
C PHE A 65 -6.56 -2.73 18.87
N GLY A 66 -7.21 -1.57 18.67
CA GLY A 66 -7.18 -0.44 19.61
C GLY A 66 -5.84 0.30 19.72
N GLY A 67 -4.85 -0.04 18.90
CA GLY A 67 -3.58 0.68 18.82
C GLY A 67 -3.71 2.10 18.28
N SER A 68 -2.63 2.86 18.40
CA SER A 68 -2.53 4.24 17.92
C SER A 68 -1.07 4.58 17.59
N PRO A 69 -0.76 5.77 17.04
CA PRO A 69 0.63 6.22 16.89
C PRO A 69 1.42 6.25 18.21
N THR A 70 0.72 6.27 19.36
CA THR A 70 1.32 6.39 20.69
C THR A 70 1.12 5.15 21.56
N SER A 71 0.46 4.10 21.06
CA SER A 71 0.17 2.87 21.81
C SER A 71 0.16 1.64 20.90
N SER A 72 0.73 0.54 21.39
CA SER A 72 0.65 -0.75 20.68
C SER A 72 -0.78 -1.29 20.67
N ASP A 73 -1.07 -2.18 19.70
CA ASP A 73 -2.28 -2.99 19.70
C ASP A 73 -2.36 -3.88 20.95
N ILE A 74 -3.59 -4.16 21.38
CA ILE A 74 -3.91 -5.14 22.42
C ILE A 74 -4.73 -6.25 21.77
N TYR A 75 -4.10 -7.39 21.50
CA TYR A 75 -4.63 -8.46 20.65
C TYR A 75 -5.71 -9.32 21.34
N ASP A 76 -6.85 -8.72 21.66
CA ASP A 76 -8.05 -9.39 22.18
C ASP A 76 -9.35 -8.80 21.61
N ASP A 77 -10.46 -9.51 21.78
CA ASP A 77 -11.76 -9.12 21.23
C ASP A 77 -12.31 -7.80 21.82
N ALA A 78 -11.97 -7.48 23.07
CA ALA A 78 -12.43 -6.25 23.71
C ALA A 78 -11.78 -5.00 23.13
N HIS A 79 -10.62 -5.15 22.49
CA HIS A 79 -9.89 -4.07 21.82
C HIS A 79 -10.02 -4.12 20.31
N LYS A 80 -10.72 -5.11 19.75
CA LYS A 80 -10.99 -5.17 18.31
C LYS A 80 -11.70 -3.88 17.87
N THR A 81 -11.17 -3.25 16.82
CA THR A 81 -11.76 -2.04 16.26
C THR A 81 -13.20 -2.34 15.76
N PRO A 82 -14.21 -1.54 16.16
CA PRO A 82 -15.57 -1.72 15.68
C PRO A 82 -15.68 -1.51 14.17
N ALA A 83 -16.64 -2.20 13.53
CA ALA A 83 -16.97 -1.88 12.15
C ALA A 83 -17.60 -0.49 12.05
N ALA A 84 -17.31 0.22 10.97
CA ALA A 84 -17.98 1.47 10.65
C ALA A 84 -19.14 1.19 9.69
N PRO A 85 -20.34 1.75 9.92
CA PRO A 85 -21.43 1.56 8.97
C PRO A 85 -21.19 2.35 7.67
N GLN A 86 -21.78 1.85 6.58
CA GLN A 86 -21.82 2.53 5.29
C GLN A 86 -22.64 3.83 5.41
N CYS A 87 -22.39 4.75 4.48
CA CYS A 87 -23.21 5.96 4.28
C CYS A 87 -23.53 6.11 2.81
N ASP A 88 -24.52 6.95 2.53
CA ASP A 88 -24.86 7.37 1.17
C ASP A 88 -23.64 7.91 0.44
N TYR A 89 -23.44 7.38 -0.76
CA TYR A 89 -22.49 7.92 -1.73
C TYR A 89 -22.82 9.40 -2.04
N PRO A 90 -21.82 10.31 -2.09
CA PRO A 90 -20.36 10.07 -2.11
C PRO A 90 -19.66 10.06 -0.74
N ASN A 91 -20.36 10.01 0.40
CA ASN A 91 -19.74 10.14 1.73
C ASN A 91 -19.08 8.83 2.23
N VAL A 92 -18.12 8.32 1.47
CA VAL A 92 -17.49 7.00 1.69
C VAL A 92 -16.65 6.95 2.97
N GLY A 93 -15.95 8.03 3.31
CA GLY A 93 -15.14 8.14 4.54
C GLY A 93 -15.93 8.50 5.81
N CYS A 94 -17.27 8.45 5.78
CA CYS A 94 -18.07 8.72 6.96
C CYS A 94 -17.79 7.69 8.07
N ARG A 95 -17.89 8.09 9.34
CA ARG A 95 -17.94 7.19 10.52
C ARG A 95 -16.78 6.20 10.67
N CYS A 96 -15.74 6.33 9.86
CA CYS A 96 -14.47 5.66 10.04
C CYS A 96 -13.35 6.68 10.10
N ARG A 97 -12.14 6.21 10.39
CA ARG A 97 -10.93 7.02 10.35
C ARG A 97 -10.76 7.63 8.96
N ASN A 98 -10.47 8.92 8.92
CA ASN A 98 -10.06 9.65 7.72
C ASN A 98 -8.66 10.26 7.95
N PRO A 99 -8.00 10.84 6.91
CA PRO A 99 -6.68 11.42 7.08
C PRO A 99 -6.59 12.54 8.13
N GLY A 100 -7.67 13.25 8.44
CA GLY A 100 -7.72 14.28 9.49
C GLY A 100 -6.81 15.49 9.28
N VAL A 101 -6.14 15.59 8.13
CA VAL A 101 -5.21 16.67 7.76
C VAL A 101 -5.55 17.19 6.37
N GLY A 102 -5.22 18.45 6.08
CA GLY A 102 -5.52 19.05 4.77
C GLY A 102 -4.84 18.33 3.60
N ILE A 103 -5.46 18.36 2.43
CA ILE A 103 -4.87 17.87 1.17
C ILE A 103 -3.52 18.53 0.92
N GLY A 104 -2.58 17.80 0.34
CA GLY A 104 -1.23 18.28 0.06
C GLY A 104 -0.28 18.11 1.25
N ASN A 105 -0.69 17.39 2.29
CA ASN A 105 0.15 17.04 3.44
C ASN A 105 0.39 15.53 3.52
N ARG A 106 1.47 15.14 4.19
CA ARG A 106 1.70 13.74 4.59
C ARG A 106 0.50 13.27 5.42
N GLY A 107 -0.01 12.08 5.10
CA GLY A 107 -1.09 11.44 5.86
C GLY A 107 -0.65 11.04 7.27
N PRO A 108 -1.60 10.76 8.18
CA PRO A 108 -1.28 10.30 9.53
C PRO A 108 -0.77 8.85 9.51
N ALA A 109 -0.08 8.46 10.57
CA ALA A 109 0.49 7.12 10.73
C ALA A 109 -0.58 6.01 10.79
N PHE A 110 -0.25 4.84 10.29
CA PHE A 110 -1.07 3.62 10.38
C PHE A 110 -0.16 2.38 10.37
N PRO A 111 -0.62 1.23 10.89
CA PRO A 111 0.17 0.01 10.91
C PRO A 111 0.17 -0.70 9.55
N ILE A 112 1.26 -1.40 9.26
CA ILE A 112 1.28 -2.47 8.25
C ILE A 112 1.28 -3.80 8.97
N TYR A 113 0.23 -4.59 8.76
CA TYR A 113 0.21 -5.98 9.22
C TYR A 113 0.90 -6.83 8.16
N PHE A 114 2.21 -7.03 8.31
CA PHE A 114 3.01 -7.72 7.31
C PHE A 114 3.21 -9.20 7.63
N THR A 115 3.42 -10.00 6.58
CA THR A 115 3.94 -11.36 6.70
C THR A 115 4.98 -11.60 5.62
N TYR A 116 5.80 -12.62 5.76
CA TYR A 116 6.71 -13.05 4.70
C TYR A 116 6.77 -14.57 4.63
N LYS A 117 7.06 -15.11 3.45
CA LYS A 117 7.18 -16.56 3.25
C LYS A 117 8.16 -16.85 2.13
N ARG A 118 9.06 -17.81 2.38
CA ARG A 118 9.85 -18.43 1.31
C ARG A 118 8.99 -19.46 0.61
N CYS A 119 8.75 -19.25 -0.69
CA CYS A 119 7.86 -20.09 -1.49
C CYS A 119 8.62 -21.12 -2.32
N SER A 120 9.89 -20.84 -2.63
CA SER A 120 10.82 -21.78 -3.24
C SER A 120 12.27 -21.40 -2.89
N ASP A 121 13.24 -22.15 -3.43
CA ASP A 121 14.66 -21.80 -3.27
C ASP A 121 15.03 -20.45 -3.89
N THR A 122 14.23 -19.97 -4.84
CA THR A 122 14.47 -18.73 -5.60
C THR A 122 13.36 -17.70 -5.44
N GLU A 123 12.41 -17.90 -4.52
CA GLU A 123 11.26 -17.01 -4.35
C GLU A 123 10.92 -16.74 -2.87
N VAL A 124 10.83 -15.46 -2.52
CA VAL A 124 10.37 -14.97 -1.22
C VAL A 124 9.29 -13.92 -1.45
N ARG A 125 8.16 -14.05 -0.77
CA ARG A 125 7.05 -13.10 -0.85
C ARG A 125 6.90 -12.34 0.46
N VAL A 126 6.74 -11.02 0.39
CA VAL A 126 6.39 -10.16 1.52
C VAL A 126 5.01 -9.57 1.26
N VAL A 127 4.11 -9.71 2.22
CA VAL A 127 2.72 -9.23 2.15
C VAL A 127 2.56 -8.04 3.07
N TYR A 128 2.01 -6.94 2.57
CA TYR A 128 1.72 -5.71 3.30
C TYR A 128 0.20 -5.55 3.35
N ASN A 129 -0.43 -5.80 4.50
CA ASN A 129 -1.88 -5.68 4.65
C ASN A 129 -2.24 -4.36 5.34
N LEU A 130 -3.28 -3.71 4.81
CA LEU A 130 -3.95 -2.55 5.38
C LEU A 130 -5.32 -2.98 5.91
N PHE A 131 -5.71 -2.38 7.03
CA PHE A 131 -7.01 -2.61 7.66
C PHE A 131 -7.85 -1.35 7.61
N TYR A 132 -9.12 -1.51 7.25
CA TYR A 132 -10.13 -0.45 7.28
C TYR A 132 -11.36 -0.91 8.07
N GLU A 133 -12.06 0.05 8.66
CA GLU A 133 -13.26 -0.24 9.47
C GLU A 133 -14.46 -0.66 8.61
N LYS A 134 -14.39 -0.42 7.30
CA LYS A 134 -15.40 -0.77 6.30
C LYS A 134 -14.84 -0.68 4.89
N ASP A 135 -15.60 -1.24 3.96
CA ASP A 135 -15.48 -1.02 2.51
C ASP A 135 -16.75 -0.33 1.96
N GLY A 136 -16.58 0.55 0.99
CA GLY A 136 -17.68 1.08 0.17
C GLY A 136 -18.67 2.02 0.84
N ALA A 137 -19.82 2.15 0.18
CA ALA A 137 -20.90 3.06 0.53
C ALA A 137 -22.27 2.49 0.07
N GLU A 138 -23.33 3.16 0.47
CA GLU A 138 -24.69 2.90 0.01
C GLU A 138 -24.99 3.73 -1.24
N VAL A 139 -25.58 3.10 -2.27
CA VAL A 139 -25.94 3.75 -3.53
C VAL A 139 -27.42 3.50 -3.80
N ILE A 140 -28.25 4.50 -3.55
CA ILE A 140 -29.71 4.44 -3.77
C ILE A 140 -30.33 3.22 -3.05
N GLY A 141 -30.02 3.02 -1.76
CA GLY A 141 -30.55 1.89 -0.99
C GLY A 141 -29.81 0.57 -1.17
N ILE A 142 -28.72 0.53 -1.94
CA ILE A 142 -27.94 -0.67 -2.20
C ILE A 142 -26.57 -0.53 -1.54
N ASP A 143 -26.29 -1.39 -0.56
CA ASP A 143 -24.94 -1.51 0.01
C ASP A 143 -24.01 -2.06 -1.07
N THR A 144 -23.06 -1.22 -1.49
CA THR A 144 -22.05 -1.66 -2.45
C THR A 144 -20.86 -2.33 -1.77
N GLY A 145 -20.69 -2.15 -0.45
CA GLY A 145 -19.57 -2.68 0.35
C GLY A 145 -20.02 -3.41 1.62
N HIS A 146 -19.10 -3.58 2.56
CA HIS A 146 -19.31 -4.40 3.76
C HIS A 146 -18.54 -3.86 4.98
N ASP A 147 -18.88 -4.40 6.15
CA ASP A 147 -18.13 -4.18 7.38
C ASP A 147 -16.70 -4.71 7.24
N TYR A 148 -15.75 -3.95 7.77
CA TYR A 148 -14.31 -4.20 7.68
C TYR A 148 -13.76 -4.29 6.25
N ASP A 149 -12.47 -4.06 6.11
CA ASP A 149 -11.76 -4.37 4.87
C ASP A 149 -10.30 -4.72 5.14
N TRP A 150 -9.79 -5.66 4.37
CA TRP A 150 -8.41 -6.13 4.42
C TRP A 150 -7.84 -6.16 3.00
N GLU A 151 -7.08 -5.13 2.68
CA GLU A 151 -6.44 -4.99 1.37
C GLU A 151 -4.94 -5.17 1.49
N ARG A 152 -4.29 -5.57 0.39
CA ARG A 152 -2.88 -5.95 0.45
C ARG A 152 -2.08 -5.69 -0.81
N VAL A 153 -0.78 -5.54 -0.60
CA VAL A 153 0.24 -5.62 -1.65
C VAL A 153 1.15 -6.80 -1.35
N ILE A 154 1.51 -7.58 -2.37
CA ILE A 154 2.51 -8.65 -2.26
C ILE A 154 3.70 -8.28 -3.13
N ILE A 155 4.89 -8.19 -2.53
CA ILE A 155 6.14 -8.02 -3.26
C ILE A 155 6.84 -9.38 -3.35
N ILE A 156 7.07 -9.82 -4.59
CA ILE A 156 7.72 -11.10 -4.90
C ILE A 156 9.19 -10.83 -5.21
N HIS A 157 10.08 -11.35 -4.38
CA HIS A 157 11.52 -11.31 -4.56
C HIS A 157 11.98 -12.59 -5.24
N SER A 158 12.73 -12.44 -6.33
CA SER A 158 13.29 -13.56 -7.08
C SER A 158 14.81 -13.54 -7.02
N ARG A 159 15.42 -14.72 -6.94
CA ARG A 159 16.87 -14.89 -7.05
C ARG A 159 17.28 -15.07 -8.51
N ASP A 160 18.27 -14.31 -8.96
CA ASP A 160 18.85 -14.46 -10.29
C ASP A 160 19.95 -15.53 -10.35
N ALA A 161 20.55 -15.73 -11.54
CA ALA A 161 21.61 -16.70 -11.76
C ALA A 161 22.94 -16.36 -11.06
N ASN A 162 23.11 -15.12 -10.58
CA ASN A 162 24.28 -14.65 -9.85
C ASN A 162 24.08 -14.75 -8.33
N ASN A 163 23.00 -15.38 -7.86
CA ASN A 163 22.60 -15.48 -6.46
C ASN A 163 22.27 -14.12 -5.82
N MET A 164 21.78 -13.19 -6.63
CA MET A 164 21.30 -11.88 -6.19
C MET A 164 19.78 -11.88 -6.15
N TRP A 165 19.22 -11.32 -5.08
CA TRP A 165 17.79 -11.17 -4.88
C TRP A 165 17.39 -9.71 -5.10
N ALA A 166 16.25 -9.51 -5.75
CA ALA A 166 15.57 -8.23 -5.86
C ALA A 166 14.07 -8.47 -6.01
N PRO A 167 13.23 -7.46 -5.75
CA PRO A 167 11.83 -7.54 -6.12
C PRO A 167 11.71 -7.70 -7.64
N SER A 168 10.80 -8.58 -8.04
CA SER A 168 10.60 -9.01 -9.42
C SER A 168 9.17 -8.77 -9.89
N ARG A 169 8.21 -8.78 -8.96
CA ARG A 169 6.80 -8.49 -9.21
C ARG A 169 6.15 -7.82 -8.00
N ALA A 170 5.07 -7.09 -8.26
CA ALA A 170 4.13 -6.62 -7.26
C ALA A 170 2.72 -7.09 -7.62
N LEU A 171 2.02 -7.70 -6.66
CA LEU A 171 0.61 -8.03 -6.76
C LEU A 171 -0.17 -7.01 -5.94
N LEU A 172 -0.98 -6.20 -6.59
CA LEU A 172 -1.79 -5.16 -5.94
C LEU A 172 -3.23 -5.66 -5.84
N SER A 173 -3.77 -5.80 -4.63
CA SER A 173 -5.13 -6.34 -4.48
C SER A 173 -6.17 -5.46 -5.17
N ALA A 174 -7.07 -6.10 -5.90
CA ALA A 174 -8.17 -5.44 -6.59
C ALA A 174 -9.38 -6.37 -6.59
N HIS A 175 -10.37 -6.04 -5.77
CA HIS A 175 -11.58 -6.85 -5.60
C HIS A 175 -11.20 -8.32 -5.24
N SER A 176 -11.64 -9.30 -6.04
CA SER A 176 -11.35 -10.73 -5.79
C SER A 176 -9.99 -11.19 -6.33
N GLY A 177 -9.15 -10.31 -6.88
CA GLY A 177 -7.92 -10.67 -7.57
C GLY A 177 -6.75 -9.72 -7.30
N TYR A 178 -5.83 -9.65 -8.26
CA TYR A 178 -4.67 -8.76 -8.22
C TYR A 178 -4.43 -8.12 -9.59
N HIS A 179 -3.95 -6.88 -9.58
CA HIS A 179 -3.09 -6.38 -10.64
C HIS A 179 -1.71 -7.00 -10.44
N ASP A 180 -1.29 -7.83 -11.40
CA ASP A 180 -0.01 -8.53 -11.35
C ASP A 180 1.00 -7.84 -12.27
N LEU A 181 1.93 -7.10 -11.65
CA LEU A 181 2.87 -6.22 -12.34
C LEU A 181 4.29 -6.78 -12.23
N ALA A 182 4.98 -6.91 -13.36
CA ALA A 182 6.43 -7.05 -13.32
C ALA A 182 7.03 -5.78 -12.71
N TRP A 183 8.12 -5.91 -11.94
CA TRP A 183 8.67 -4.77 -11.20
C TRP A 183 9.01 -3.57 -12.09
N GLY A 184 9.53 -3.82 -13.30
CA GLY A 184 9.86 -2.77 -14.26
C GLY A 184 8.69 -2.15 -15.01
N ASP A 185 7.49 -2.73 -14.89
CA ASP A 185 6.26 -2.20 -15.47
C ASP A 185 5.54 -1.22 -14.54
N ILE A 186 5.83 -1.28 -13.23
CA ILE A 186 5.30 -0.35 -12.22
C ILE A 186 5.58 1.10 -12.67
N GLN A 187 4.52 1.90 -12.78
CA GLN A 187 4.59 3.24 -13.37
C GLN A 187 5.59 4.15 -12.65
N ASN A 188 5.62 4.08 -11.31
CA ASN A 188 6.44 4.93 -10.47
C ASN A 188 7.08 4.13 -9.31
N THR A 189 8.39 4.20 -9.20
CA THR A 189 9.19 3.70 -8.08
C THR A 189 10.15 4.78 -7.60
N LEU A 190 10.47 4.78 -6.31
CA LEU A 190 11.35 5.75 -5.66
C LEU A 190 12.58 5.06 -5.07
N THR A 191 13.70 5.78 -4.99
CA THR A 191 14.84 5.36 -4.17
C THR A 191 14.57 5.64 -2.70
N THR A 192 15.30 4.97 -1.81
CA THR A 192 15.25 5.28 -0.37
C THR A 192 15.67 6.72 -0.07
N ASP A 193 16.61 7.28 -0.83
CA ASP A 193 17.01 8.69 -0.70
C ASP A 193 15.88 9.65 -1.05
N GLU A 194 15.08 9.35 -2.08
CA GLU A 194 13.90 10.14 -2.44
C GLU A 194 12.81 10.08 -1.37
N ILE A 195 12.59 8.91 -0.78
CA ILE A 195 11.70 8.75 0.39
C ILE A 195 12.20 9.62 1.56
N ASN A 196 13.49 9.55 1.89
CA ASN A 196 14.10 10.31 2.99
C ASN A 196 14.10 11.82 2.76
N ALA A 197 14.17 12.27 1.50
CA ALA A 197 14.08 13.68 1.14
C ALA A 197 12.68 14.28 1.38
N GLY A 198 11.65 13.44 1.56
CA GLY A 198 10.31 13.85 1.98
C GLY A 198 9.40 14.42 0.88
N ASP A 199 9.89 14.61 -0.35
CA ASP A 199 9.05 14.93 -1.52
C ASP A 199 8.55 13.64 -2.15
N ALA A 200 7.68 12.92 -1.46
CA ALA A 200 7.25 11.59 -1.90
C ALA A 200 6.32 11.64 -3.16
N LYS A 201 5.77 12.82 -3.48
CA LYS A 201 4.92 13.01 -4.67
C LYS A 201 5.72 12.98 -5.96
N ASN A 202 6.96 13.47 -5.95
CA ASN A 202 7.83 13.49 -7.11
C ASN A 202 9.07 12.61 -6.86
N PRO A 203 9.75 12.11 -7.91
CA PRO A 203 9.38 12.16 -9.32
C PRO A 203 8.23 11.21 -9.69
N ASN A 204 7.62 11.43 -10.85
CA ASN A 204 6.81 10.45 -11.57
C ASN A 204 7.54 9.99 -12.84
N GLY A 205 7.22 8.80 -13.33
CA GLY A 205 7.80 8.17 -14.52
C GLY A 205 9.17 7.52 -14.31
N VAL A 206 9.65 7.45 -13.06
CA VAL A 206 10.88 6.71 -12.73
C VAL A 206 10.49 5.29 -12.34
N ARG A 207 11.20 4.30 -12.87
CA ARG A 207 10.92 2.87 -12.69
C ARG A 207 12.17 2.12 -12.24
N ASN A 208 11.98 0.90 -11.76
CA ASN A 208 13.05 0.00 -11.31
C ASN A 208 13.86 0.50 -10.11
N ASN A 209 13.31 1.37 -9.26
CA ASN A 209 13.86 1.67 -7.93
C ASN A 209 13.25 0.74 -6.86
N ASP A 210 13.54 1.02 -5.59
CA ASP A 210 13.23 0.16 -4.44
C ASP A 210 11.78 0.23 -3.95
N HIS A 211 11.14 1.40 -4.04
CA HIS A 211 9.85 1.65 -3.38
C HIS A 211 8.75 1.97 -4.40
N PRO A 212 7.77 1.08 -4.64
CA PRO A 212 6.67 1.35 -5.56
C PRO A 212 5.71 2.38 -4.96
N LYS A 213 5.20 3.29 -5.79
CA LYS A 213 4.05 4.11 -5.42
C LYS A 213 2.78 3.29 -5.57
N VAL A 214 1.98 3.20 -4.53
CA VAL A 214 0.70 2.50 -4.53
C VAL A 214 -0.43 3.47 -4.21
N TYR A 215 -1.38 3.57 -5.13
CA TYR A 215 -2.54 4.43 -5.04
C TYR A 215 -3.75 3.60 -4.61
N VAL A 216 -4.36 4.00 -3.50
CA VAL A 216 -5.54 3.35 -2.92
C VAL A 216 -6.80 3.99 -3.53
N ALA A 217 -7.69 3.15 -4.04
CA ALA A 217 -8.99 3.60 -4.52
C ALA A 217 -9.82 4.21 -3.39
N TRP A 218 -10.40 5.38 -3.68
CA TRP A 218 -11.04 6.23 -2.69
C TRP A 218 -12.25 5.60 -1.98
N SER A 219 -13.04 4.79 -2.70
CA SER A 219 -14.25 4.17 -2.15
C SER A 219 -14.11 2.69 -1.80
N LYS A 220 -13.24 1.96 -2.50
CA LYS A 220 -13.21 0.48 -2.50
C LYS A 220 -11.84 -0.14 -2.18
N HIS A 221 -10.89 0.70 -1.78
CA HIS A 221 -9.54 0.37 -1.33
C HIS A 221 -8.66 -0.51 -2.24
N ALA A 222 -9.11 -0.88 -3.44
CA ALA A 222 -8.27 -1.52 -4.45
C ALA A 222 -6.98 -0.72 -4.73
N HIS A 223 -5.89 -1.44 -4.98
CA HIS A 223 -4.55 -0.90 -5.12
C HIS A 223 -4.10 -0.83 -6.57
N PHE A 224 -3.46 0.28 -6.94
CA PHE A 224 -2.98 0.56 -8.30
C PHE A 224 -1.57 1.16 -8.25
N ASP A 225 -0.82 1.04 -9.34
CA ASP A 225 0.50 1.68 -9.50
C ASP A 225 0.42 3.08 -10.15
N ASP A 226 -0.80 3.53 -10.49
CA ASP A 226 -1.06 4.77 -11.19
C ASP A 226 -2.16 5.63 -10.53
N ARG A 227 -2.20 6.89 -10.97
CA ARG A 227 -3.19 7.88 -10.55
C ARG A 227 -4.35 7.91 -11.55
N ASN A 228 -5.59 7.92 -11.05
CA ASN A 228 -6.79 8.10 -11.88
C ASN A 228 -7.80 9.03 -11.21
N THR A 229 -7.93 10.24 -11.73
CA THR A 229 -8.87 11.25 -11.22
C THR A 229 -10.00 11.55 -12.19
N GLY A 230 -10.18 10.73 -13.23
CA GLY A 230 -11.15 10.97 -14.31
C GLY A 230 -12.57 10.48 -14.00
N TRP A 231 -12.71 9.54 -13.07
CA TRP A 231 -13.98 8.86 -12.78
C TRP A 231 -14.30 8.90 -11.30
N ASN A 232 -15.50 9.37 -10.96
CA ASN A 232 -15.96 9.53 -9.60
C ASN A 232 -17.46 9.25 -9.49
N ASP A 233 -18.00 8.38 -10.34
CA ASP A 233 -19.35 7.86 -10.23
C ASP A 233 -19.34 6.52 -9.44
N PRO A 234 -20.49 6.08 -8.90
CA PRO A 234 -20.55 4.85 -8.11
C PRO A 234 -20.09 3.59 -8.86
N ILE A 235 -20.40 3.47 -10.16
CA ILE A 235 -20.10 2.26 -10.93
C ILE A 235 -18.59 2.14 -11.13
N SER A 236 -17.92 3.25 -11.44
CA SER A 236 -16.48 3.22 -11.68
C SER A 236 -15.68 2.78 -10.45
N GLN A 237 -16.20 2.97 -9.22
CA GLN A 237 -15.50 2.59 -8.00
C GLN A 237 -15.36 1.07 -7.80
N SER A 238 -16.18 0.27 -8.49
CA SER A 238 -16.11 -1.20 -8.47
C SER A 238 -15.31 -1.77 -9.65
N THR A 239 -14.48 -0.96 -10.30
CA THR A 239 -13.72 -1.32 -11.49
C THR A 239 -12.32 -0.69 -11.46
N ASP A 240 -11.48 -1.02 -12.43
CA ASP A 240 -10.14 -0.42 -12.60
C ASP A 240 -10.16 1.10 -12.85
N ASN A 241 -11.34 1.66 -13.14
CA ASN A 241 -11.55 3.10 -13.26
C ASN A 241 -11.74 3.81 -11.92
N ALA A 242 -11.65 3.13 -10.77
CA ALA A 242 -11.87 3.72 -9.46
C ALA A 242 -11.00 4.97 -9.21
N PHE A 243 -11.59 5.98 -8.56
CA PHE A 243 -10.88 7.23 -8.27
C PHE A 243 -9.72 6.97 -7.32
N ARG A 244 -8.55 7.51 -7.63
CA ARG A 244 -7.35 7.43 -6.81
C ARG A 244 -6.42 8.61 -7.11
N SER A 245 -5.95 9.28 -6.07
CA SER A 245 -5.12 10.47 -6.20
C SER A 245 -3.97 10.46 -5.19
N ASP A 246 -3.17 11.51 -5.22
CA ASP A 246 -2.02 11.79 -4.37
C ASP A 246 -2.29 12.92 -3.38
N ASP A 247 -3.54 13.11 -2.96
CA ASP A 247 -3.92 14.18 -2.03
C ASP A 247 -3.17 14.04 -0.70
N TRP A 248 -3.01 12.81 -0.22
CA TRP A 248 -2.17 12.43 0.91
C TRP A 248 -1.23 11.30 0.53
N TRP A 249 -0.09 11.23 1.22
CA TRP A 249 0.89 10.15 1.07
C TRP A 249 1.49 9.79 2.42
N TYR A 250 1.88 8.52 2.58
CA TYR A 250 2.55 8.08 3.80
C TYR A 250 3.53 6.94 3.52
N TYR A 251 4.81 7.21 3.75
CA TYR A 251 5.81 6.15 3.95
C TYR A 251 5.71 5.71 5.40
N VAL A 252 5.44 4.41 5.61
CA VAL A 252 5.19 3.87 6.94
C VAL A 252 6.51 3.70 7.67
N ASP A 253 6.60 4.26 8.88
CA ASP A 253 7.75 4.06 9.74
C ASP A 253 7.84 2.57 10.13
N LYS A 254 9.07 2.02 10.09
CA LYS A 254 9.34 0.63 10.43
C LYS A 254 8.79 0.20 11.79
N SER A 255 8.69 1.10 12.76
CA SER A 255 8.09 0.83 14.08
C SER A 255 6.60 0.46 14.02
N TYR A 256 5.92 0.75 12.91
CA TYR A 256 4.51 0.39 12.68
C TYR A 256 4.34 -0.90 11.87
N TYR A 257 5.42 -1.64 11.60
CA TYR A 257 5.36 -2.95 10.95
C TYR A 257 5.09 -4.04 12.00
N ILE A 258 3.96 -4.73 11.86
CA ILE A 258 3.49 -5.76 12.78
C ILE A 258 3.55 -7.10 12.07
N LEU A 259 4.48 -7.97 12.47
CA LEU A 259 4.57 -9.34 11.94
C LEU A 259 3.32 -10.13 12.38
N SER A 260 2.51 -10.53 11.41
CA SER A 260 1.14 -10.98 11.61
C SER A 260 0.85 -12.38 11.05
N ASP A 261 1.86 -13.23 10.98
CA ASP A 261 1.67 -14.66 10.68
C ASP A 261 1.15 -15.42 11.91
N ASN A 262 0.71 -16.66 11.70
CA ASN A 262 0.10 -17.49 12.76
C ASN A 262 1.04 -17.87 13.92
N THR A 263 2.32 -17.50 13.87
CA THR A 263 3.26 -17.75 14.97
C THR A 263 3.21 -16.63 16.02
N THR A 264 2.81 -15.41 15.65
CA THR A 264 2.79 -14.24 16.53
C THR A 264 1.45 -14.07 17.26
N ALA A 265 1.45 -13.28 18.34
CA ALA A 265 0.20 -12.93 19.05
C ALA A 265 -0.75 -12.14 18.14
N ALA A 266 -0.21 -11.22 17.33
CA ALA A 266 -0.96 -10.44 16.35
C ALA A 266 -1.68 -11.34 15.35
N GLY A 267 -0.95 -12.24 14.69
CA GLY A 267 -1.54 -13.13 13.69
C GLY A 267 -2.55 -14.09 14.28
N LYS A 268 -2.32 -14.63 15.49
CA LYS A 268 -3.32 -15.47 16.16
C LYS A 268 -4.62 -14.72 16.44
N ALA A 269 -4.55 -13.50 16.96
CA ALA A 269 -5.74 -12.70 17.23
C ALA A 269 -6.47 -12.32 15.92
N LEU A 270 -5.72 -11.83 14.92
CA LEU A 270 -6.25 -11.52 13.59
C LEU A 270 -6.94 -12.72 12.95
N GLY A 271 -6.36 -13.92 13.04
CA GLY A 271 -6.93 -15.14 12.46
C GLY A 271 -8.13 -15.69 13.23
N SER A 272 -8.30 -15.32 14.50
CA SER A 272 -9.41 -15.76 15.35
C SER A 272 -10.61 -14.81 15.34
N ALA A 273 -10.40 -13.53 15.02
CA ALA A 273 -11.43 -12.52 15.04
C ALA A 273 -12.39 -12.66 13.85
N ASN A 274 -13.66 -12.29 14.07
CA ASN A 274 -14.67 -12.26 13.03
C ASN A 274 -14.61 -10.93 12.26
N TRP A 275 -14.07 -10.94 11.04
CA TRP A 275 -13.98 -9.76 10.16
C TRP A 275 -15.16 -9.63 9.18
N GLY A 276 -16.28 -10.32 9.43
CA GLY A 276 -17.41 -10.31 8.51
C GLY A 276 -17.02 -10.89 7.15
N ASP A 277 -17.30 -10.15 6.08
CA ASP A 277 -16.99 -10.56 4.71
C ASP A 277 -15.53 -10.30 4.29
N ALA A 278 -14.76 -9.57 5.11
CA ALA A 278 -13.35 -9.28 4.88
C ALA A 278 -12.46 -10.50 5.21
N THR A 279 -12.41 -11.47 4.29
CA THR A 279 -11.75 -12.77 4.49
C THR A 279 -10.23 -12.78 4.24
N SER A 280 -9.67 -11.67 3.76
CA SER A 280 -8.27 -11.48 3.35
C SER A 280 -7.33 -11.02 4.46
N ASN A 281 -7.63 -11.35 5.72
CA ASN A 281 -6.76 -11.01 6.85
C ASN A 281 -5.35 -11.65 6.72
N PRO A 282 -4.33 -11.13 7.44
CA PRO A 282 -2.94 -11.51 7.20
C PRO A 282 -2.64 -13.02 7.35
N PRO A 283 -3.12 -13.74 8.37
CA PRO A 283 -2.99 -15.20 8.44
C PRO A 283 -3.59 -15.97 7.27
N SER A 284 -4.80 -15.57 6.84
CA SER A 284 -5.51 -16.18 5.71
C SER A 284 -4.67 -16.07 4.45
N VAL A 285 -4.18 -14.86 4.14
CA VAL A 285 -3.32 -14.61 2.98
C VAL A 285 -1.99 -15.33 3.10
N HIS A 286 -1.33 -15.30 4.25
CA HIS A 286 -0.04 -15.97 4.47
C HIS A 286 -0.12 -17.49 4.19
N SER A 287 -1.27 -18.11 4.49
CA SER A 287 -1.47 -19.54 4.25
C SER A 287 -1.39 -19.89 2.75
N SER A 288 -1.94 -19.04 1.88
CA SER A 288 -2.04 -19.24 0.43
C SER A 288 -1.07 -18.41 -0.40
N VAL A 289 -0.23 -17.57 0.22
CA VAL A 289 0.58 -16.54 -0.48
C VAL A 289 1.47 -17.10 -1.60
N CYS A 290 1.99 -18.31 -1.45
CA CYS A 290 2.83 -18.97 -2.46
C CYS A 290 2.05 -19.51 -3.67
N SER A 291 0.72 -19.48 -3.61
CA SER A 291 -0.18 -19.85 -4.71
C SER A 291 -0.95 -18.65 -5.25
N ALA A 292 -0.73 -17.44 -4.72
CA ALA A 292 -1.22 -16.23 -5.36
C ALA A 292 -0.58 -16.11 -6.75
N PRO A 293 -1.35 -15.77 -7.79
CA PRO A 293 -0.87 -15.70 -9.17
C PRO A 293 0.26 -14.70 -9.33
#